data_AF-A0A3Q7WZL6-F1
#
_entry.id   AF-A0A3Q7WZL6-F1
#
_cell.length_a   1.000
_cell.length_b   1.000
_cell.length_c   1.000
_cell.angle_alpha   90.00
_cell.angle_beta   90.00
_cell.angle_gamma   90.00
#
_symmetry.space_group_name_H-M   'P 1'
#
loop_
_entity.id
_entity.type
_entity.pdbx_description
1 polymer ?
#
loop_
_entity_poly.entity_id
_entity_poly.type
_entity_poly.pdbx_seq_one_letter_code
_entity_poly.pdbx_strand_id
1 'polypeptide(L)'
;WFFISCRIIFSASFLVNQGITCTQLSYYLYSFLVVHFLGISLHNFPEGTTVFLGSMKGLHVGINLALAIALHNIPEGVAVALPVYFATQSKWQTFKLASLSGFAEPLGVIIVGMLSA
;
A
#
# COMPACT_ATOMS: atom_id res chain seq x y z
N TRP A 1 6.55 3.27 -3.66
CA TRP A 1 6.45 1.90 -3.09
C TRP A 1 6.11 0.80 -4.10
N PHE A 2 5.29 1.05 -5.14
CA PHE A 2 4.75 0.05 -6.08
C PHE A 2 5.76 -1.02 -6.58
N PHE A 3 6.98 -0.59 -6.95
CA PHE A 3 8.04 -1.49 -7.42
C PHE A 3 8.77 -2.25 -6.30
N ILE A 4 8.82 -1.69 -5.09
CA ILE A 4 9.46 -2.30 -3.92
C ILE A 4 8.57 -3.41 -3.35
N SER A 5 7.25 -3.19 -3.34
CA SER A 5 6.26 -4.22 -3.00
C SER A 5 6.44 -5.48 -3.86
N CYS A 6 6.78 -5.31 -5.14
CA CYS A 6 7.02 -6.41 -6.09
C CYS A 6 8.21 -7.31 -5.67
N ARG A 7 9.31 -6.72 -5.20
CA ARG A 7 10.48 -7.45 -4.69
C ARG A 7 10.15 -8.18 -3.39
N ILE A 8 9.42 -7.53 -2.49
CA ILE A 8 9.09 -8.10 -1.18
C ILE A 8 8.10 -9.27 -1.30
N ILE A 9 7.10 -9.19 -2.20
CA ILE A 9 6.19 -10.31 -2.49
C ILE A 9 6.95 -11.52 -3.02
N PHE A 10 7.93 -11.30 -3.91
CA PHE A 10 8.75 -12.38 -4.45
C PHE A 10 9.63 -13.03 -3.37
N SER A 11 10.17 -12.26 -2.43
CA SER A 11 10.92 -12.81 -1.28
C SER A 11 10.01 -13.48 -0.25
N ALA A 12 8.82 -12.94 0.01
CA ALA A 12 7.83 -13.52 0.92
C ALA A 12 7.32 -14.89 0.45
N SER A 13 7.32 -15.16 -0.86
CA SER A 13 6.99 -16.48 -1.40
C SER A 13 7.90 -17.62 -0.94
N PHE A 14 9.09 -17.30 -0.43
CA PHE A 14 9.97 -18.26 0.23
C PHE A 14 9.48 -18.65 1.63
N LEU A 15 8.92 -17.70 2.39
CA LEU A 15 8.44 -17.93 3.76
C LEU A 15 7.16 -18.77 3.78
N VAL A 16 6.28 -18.61 2.79
CA VAL A 16 4.98 -19.29 2.74
C VAL A 16 5.10 -20.73 2.24
N ASN A 17 6.10 -21.03 1.40
CA ASN A 17 6.42 -22.40 0.96
C ASN A 17 6.90 -23.31 2.11
N GLN A 18 7.07 -22.79 3.34
CA GLN A 18 7.46 -23.56 4.53
C GLN A 18 6.28 -24.24 5.26
N GLY A 19 5.12 -24.41 4.62
CA GLY A 19 4.09 -25.36 5.07
C GLY A 19 3.00 -24.82 6.02
N ILE A 20 2.80 -23.50 6.12
CA ILE A 20 1.67 -22.94 6.88
C ILE A 20 0.42 -22.91 5.98
N THR A 21 -0.32 -24.02 5.92
CA THR A 21 -1.61 -24.10 5.22
C THR A 21 -2.77 -24.05 6.23
N CYS A 22 -3.28 -22.86 6.54
CA CYS A 22 -4.46 -22.70 7.39
C CYS A 22 -5.75 -22.60 6.56
N THR A 23 -6.42 -23.75 6.34
CA THR A 23 -7.71 -23.81 5.63
C THR A 23 -8.93 -23.44 6.49
N GLN A 24 -8.81 -23.39 7.83
CA GLN A 24 -9.92 -23.06 8.76
C GLN A 24 -9.98 -21.57 9.16
N LEU A 25 -8.90 -20.81 8.95
CA LEU A 25 -8.79 -19.38 9.27
C LEU A 25 -9.35 -18.49 8.14
N SER A 26 -10.13 -19.02 7.20
CA SER A 26 -10.46 -18.31 5.96
C SER A 26 -11.31 -17.06 6.19
N TYR A 27 -12.32 -17.10 7.08
CA TYR A 27 -13.22 -15.95 7.29
C TYR A 27 -12.57 -14.81 8.09
N TYR A 28 -11.82 -15.13 9.16
CA TYR A 28 -11.10 -14.11 9.94
C TYR A 28 -9.98 -13.49 9.11
N LEU A 29 -9.26 -14.30 8.34
CA LEU A 29 -8.24 -13.80 7.43
C LEU A 29 -8.88 -12.91 6.37
N TYR A 30 -9.98 -13.32 5.74
CA TYR A 30 -10.68 -12.51 4.75
C TYR A 30 -11.21 -11.19 5.33
N SER A 31 -11.82 -11.22 6.51
CA SER A 31 -12.29 -10.00 7.20
C SER A 31 -11.13 -9.07 7.52
N PHE A 32 -10.02 -9.60 8.04
CA PHE A 32 -8.80 -8.84 8.29
C PHE A 32 -8.25 -8.21 7.00
N LEU A 33 -8.21 -8.96 5.90
CA LEU A 33 -7.73 -8.48 4.60
C LEU A 33 -8.56 -7.31 4.08
N VAL A 34 -9.88 -7.42 4.13
CA VAL A 34 -10.78 -6.36 3.65
C VAL A 34 -10.63 -5.11 4.50
N VAL A 35 -10.66 -5.24 5.82
CA VAL A 35 -10.54 -4.08 6.73
C VAL A 35 -9.17 -3.42 6.61
N HIS A 36 -8.09 -4.20 6.51
CA HIS A 36 -6.74 -3.68 6.40
C HIS A 36 -6.50 -3.00 5.05
N PHE A 37 -6.95 -3.61 3.94
CA PHE A 37 -6.89 -3.01 2.60
C PHE A 37 -7.64 -1.66 2.57
N LEU A 38 -8.86 -1.61 3.09
CA LEU A 38 -9.66 -0.39 3.14
C LEU A 38 -9.03 0.67 4.06
N GLY A 39 -8.51 0.25 5.21
CA GLY A 39 -7.84 1.13 6.17
C GLY A 39 -6.61 1.81 5.56
N ILE A 40 -5.71 1.05 4.94
CA ILE A 40 -4.52 1.59 4.26
C ILE A 40 -4.93 2.50 3.10
N SER A 41 -5.93 2.09 2.30
CA SER A 41 -6.43 2.92 1.20
C SER A 41 -6.94 4.28 1.68
N LEU A 42 -7.68 4.31 2.80
CA LEU A 42 -8.16 5.57 3.38
C LEU A 42 -7.02 6.39 4.01
N HIS A 43 -5.99 5.74 4.55
CA HIS A 43 -4.82 6.41 5.14
C HIS A 43 -3.94 7.11 4.08
N ASN A 44 -3.77 6.48 2.93
CA ASN A 44 -2.95 6.98 1.82
C ASN A 44 -3.53 8.25 1.16
N PHE A 45 -4.83 8.51 1.33
CA PHE A 45 -5.47 9.69 0.74
C PHE A 45 -4.96 11.01 1.38
N PRO A 46 -4.97 11.16 2.72
CA PRO A 46 -4.28 12.27 3.40
C PRO A 46 -2.80 12.40 3.02
N GLU A 47 -2.07 11.30 2.86
CA GLU A 47 -0.64 11.36 2.51
C GLU A 47 -0.41 12.04 1.15
N GLY A 48 -1.20 11.68 0.13
CA GLY A 48 -1.14 12.34 -1.18
C GLY A 48 -1.52 13.82 -1.13
N THR A 49 -2.53 14.15 -0.33
CA THR A 49 -2.90 15.55 -0.06
C THR A 49 -1.73 16.32 0.55
N THR A 50 -1.04 15.71 1.51
CA THR A 50 0.11 16.28 2.20
C THR A 50 1.29 16.51 1.24
N VAL A 51 1.58 15.57 0.32
CA VAL A 51 2.59 15.77 -0.74
C VAL A 51 2.27 17.00 -1.59
N PHE A 52 1.01 17.14 -2.04
CA PHE A 52 0.59 18.28 -2.84
C PHE A 52 0.72 19.61 -2.06
N LEU A 53 0.15 19.69 -0.86
CA LEU A 53 0.21 20.90 -0.04
C LEU A 53 1.66 21.28 0.33
N GLY A 54 2.52 20.30 0.58
CA GLY A 54 3.94 20.51 0.80
C GLY A 54 4.64 21.11 -0.41
N SER A 55 4.29 20.65 -1.62
CA SER A 55 4.84 21.21 -2.86
C SER A 55 4.45 22.67 -3.09
N MET A 56 3.24 23.08 -2.66
CA MET A 56 2.80 24.49 -2.70
C MET A 56 3.61 25.40 -1.77
N LYS A 57 4.20 24.85 -0.70
CA LYS A 57 5.08 25.60 0.21
C LYS A 57 6.50 25.79 -0.34
N GLY A 58 6.87 25.03 -1.37
CA GLY A 58 8.15 25.13 -2.05
C GLY A 58 8.70 23.77 -2.47
N LEU A 59 9.47 23.76 -3.56
CA LEU A 59 10.00 22.53 -4.18
C LEU A 59 10.81 21.67 -3.20
N HIS A 60 11.65 22.29 -2.37
CA HIS A 60 12.47 21.57 -1.38
C HIS A 60 11.61 20.87 -0.32
N VAL A 61 10.53 21.51 0.14
CA VAL A 61 9.59 20.93 1.11
C VAL A 61 8.83 19.77 0.46
N GLY A 62 8.31 19.98 -0.76
CA GLY A 62 7.58 18.96 -1.51
C GLY A 62 8.41 17.70 -1.77
N ILE A 63 9.66 17.84 -2.24
CA ILE A 63 10.55 16.70 -2.51
C ILE A 63 10.87 15.93 -1.23
N ASN A 64 11.22 16.63 -0.14
CA ASN A 64 11.54 15.98 1.13
C ASN A 64 10.34 15.21 1.69
N LEU A 65 9.14 15.78 1.59
CA LEU A 65 7.91 15.17 2.05
C LEU A 65 7.50 13.96 1.19
N ALA A 66 7.62 14.08 -0.14
CA ALA A 66 7.38 12.97 -1.06
C ALA A 66 8.33 11.79 -0.80
N LEU A 67 9.61 12.05 -0.54
CA LEU A 67 10.58 11.00 -0.19
C LEU A 67 10.26 10.35 1.16
N ALA A 68 9.91 11.15 2.17
CA ALA A 68 9.54 10.64 3.50
C ALA A 68 8.32 9.72 3.42
N ILE A 69 7.28 10.14 2.71
CA ILE A 69 6.04 9.35 2.51
C ILE A 69 6.33 8.11 1.65
N ALA A 70 7.15 8.24 0.60
CA ALA A 70 7.52 7.09 -0.24
C ALA A 70 8.25 5.98 0.56
N LEU A 71 9.04 6.35 1.57
CA LEU A 71 9.69 5.41 2.48
C LEU A 71 8.71 4.81 3.50
N HIS A 72 7.80 5.63 4.04
CA HIS A 72 6.76 5.18 4.98
C HIS A 72 5.85 4.10 4.37
N ASN A 73 5.50 4.28 3.10
CA ASN A 73 4.64 3.38 2.35
C ASN A 73 5.25 2.00 2.04
N ILE A 74 6.56 1.81 2.24
CA ILE A 74 7.18 0.49 2.05
C ILE A 74 6.67 -0.50 3.11
N PRO A 75 6.83 -0.25 4.43
CA PRO A 75 6.22 -1.05 5.48
C PRO A 75 4.72 -1.31 5.29
N GLU A 76 3.95 -0.29 4.90
CA GLU A 76 2.50 -0.41 4.70
C GLU A 76 2.14 -1.33 3.54
N GLY A 77 2.81 -1.17 2.40
CA GLY A 77 2.63 -2.06 1.25
C GLY A 77 2.93 -3.52 1.59
N VAL A 78 3.90 -3.78 2.47
CA VAL A 78 4.21 -5.13 2.97
C VAL A 78 3.11 -5.65 3.89
N ALA A 79 2.56 -4.80 4.76
CA ALA A 79 1.47 -5.16 5.67
C ALA A 79 0.18 -5.55 4.93
N VAL A 80 -0.09 -4.96 3.75
CA VAL A 80 -1.19 -5.38 2.86
C VAL A 80 -0.82 -6.63 2.06
N ALA A 81 0.39 -6.72 1.52
CA ALA A 81 0.78 -7.80 0.63
C ALA A 81 0.93 -9.17 1.31
N LEU A 82 1.57 -9.24 2.49
CA LEU A 82 1.84 -10.53 3.13
C LEU A 82 0.56 -11.32 3.44
N PRO A 83 -0.47 -10.74 4.10
CA PRO A 83 -1.68 -11.48 4.44
C PRO A 83 -2.46 -11.91 3.19
N VAL A 84 -2.51 -11.05 2.16
CA VAL A 84 -3.16 -11.40 0.88
C VAL A 84 -2.46 -12.58 0.23
N TYR A 85 -1.14 -12.62 0.27
CA TYR A 85 -0.37 -13.73 -0.29
C TYR A 85 -0.58 -15.02 0.50
N PHE A 86 -0.61 -14.96 1.84
CA PHE A 86 -0.93 -16.13 2.67
C PHE A 86 -2.33 -16.69 2.36
N ALA A 87 -3.32 -15.82 2.11
CA ALA A 87 -4.69 -16.24 1.81
C ALA A 87 -4.88 -16.75 0.38
N THR A 88 -4.21 -16.14 -0.60
CA THR A 88 -4.46 -16.41 -2.03
C THR A 88 -3.40 -17.26 -2.71
N GLN A 89 -2.20 -17.38 -2.11
CA GLN A 89 -1.00 -18.02 -2.69
C GLN A 89 -0.59 -17.46 -4.06
N SER A 90 -1.20 -16.36 -4.51
CA SER A 90 -1.01 -15.78 -5.84
C SER A 90 -0.22 -14.49 -5.74
N LYS A 91 1.01 -14.51 -6.27
CA LYS A 91 1.89 -13.32 -6.33
C LYS A 91 1.23 -12.18 -7.09
N TRP A 92 0.53 -12.50 -8.18
CA TRP A 92 -0.12 -11.51 -9.04
C TRP A 92 -1.34 -10.86 -8.38
N GLN A 93 -2.15 -11.66 -7.70
CA GLN A 93 -3.31 -11.12 -6.97
C GLN A 93 -2.86 -10.25 -5.79
N THR A 94 -1.82 -10.69 -5.08
CA THR A 94 -1.17 -9.91 -4.03
C THR A 94 -0.65 -8.58 -4.55
N PHE A 95 0.07 -8.61 -5.67
CA PHE A 95 0.58 -7.41 -6.31
C PHE A 95 -0.56 -6.45 -6.66
N LYS A 96 -1.62 -6.93 -7.31
CA LYS A 96 -2.78 -6.11 -7.69
C LYS A 96 -3.44 -5.46 -6.50
N LEU A 97 -3.70 -6.20 -5.42
CA LEU A 97 -4.38 -5.66 -4.24
C LEU A 97 -3.52 -4.65 -3.48
N ALA A 98 -2.24 -4.96 -3.25
CA ALA A 98 -1.32 -4.02 -2.60
C ALA A 98 -1.05 -2.76 -3.47
N SER A 99 -1.10 -2.92 -4.78
CA SER A 99 -1.03 -1.82 -5.74
C SER A 99 -2.28 -0.94 -5.69
N LEU A 100 -3.46 -1.57 -5.67
CA LEU A 100 -4.76 -0.89 -5.62
C LEU A 100 -4.92 -0.05 -4.35
N SER A 101 -4.44 -0.51 -3.19
CA SER A 101 -4.49 0.28 -1.97
C SER A 101 -3.62 1.54 -2.03
N GLY A 102 -2.58 1.53 -2.86
CA GLY A 102 -1.71 2.69 -3.09
C GLY A 102 -2.31 3.76 -4.01
N PHE A 103 -3.38 3.48 -4.76
CA PHE A 103 -3.96 4.47 -5.69
C PHE A 103 -4.62 5.66 -4.99
N ALA A 104 -4.92 5.54 -3.70
CA ALA A 104 -5.49 6.65 -2.94
C ALA A 104 -4.53 7.85 -2.81
N GLU A 105 -3.21 7.64 -2.81
CA GLU A 105 -2.22 8.73 -2.77
C GLU A 105 -2.27 9.62 -4.03
N PRO A 106 -2.11 9.11 -5.27
CA PRO A 106 -2.21 9.95 -6.45
C PRO A 106 -3.60 10.57 -6.62
N LEU A 107 -4.67 9.89 -6.15
CA LEU A 107 -6.01 10.49 -6.11
C LEU A 107 -6.07 11.70 -5.17
N GLY A 108 -5.45 11.62 -3.99
CA GLY A 108 -5.33 12.75 -3.06
C GLY A 108 -4.60 13.94 -3.68
N VAL A 109 -3.47 13.68 -4.35
CA VAL A 109 -2.72 14.71 -5.08
C VAL A 109 -3.59 15.38 -6.15
N ILE A 110 -4.25 14.60 -7.00
CA ILE A 110 -5.05 15.11 -8.12
C ILE A 110 -6.26 15.90 -7.61
N ILE A 111 -7.03 15.37 -6.67
CA ILE A 111 -8.24 16.01 -6.16
C ILE A 111 -7.91 17.36 -5.52
N VAL A 112 -6.91 17.39 -4.64
CA VAL A 112 -6.51 18.64 -3.97
C VAL A 112 -5.84 19.60 -4.95
N GLY A 113 -5.09 19.07 -5.92
CA GLY A 113 -4.55 19.86 -7.02
C GLY A 113 -5.63 20.55 -7.86
N MET A 114 -6.70 19.84 -8.19
CA MET A 114 -7.84 20.41 -8.93
C MET A 114 -8.65 21.40 -8.09
N LEU A 115 -8.76 21.21 -6.78
CA LEU A 115 -9.46 22.14 -5.88
C LEU A 115 -8.68 23.42 -5.60
N SER A 116 -7.35 23.37 -5.73
CA SER A 116 -6.44 24.49 -5.42
C SER A 116 -6.04 25.30 -6.66
N ALA A 117 -6.51 24.89 -7.85
CA ALA A 117 -6.32 25.57 -9.13
C ALA A 117 -7.44 26.58 -9.39
#